data_AF-A0A7K3ZJ51-F1
#
_entry.id   AF-A0A7K3ZJ51-F1
#
_cell.length_a   1.000
_cell.length_b   1.000
_cell.length_c   1.000
_cell.angle_alpha   90.00
_cell.angle_beta   90.00
_cell.angle_gamma   90.00
#
_symmetry.space_group_name_H-M   'P 1'
#
loop_
_entity.id
_entity.type
_entity.pdbx_description
1 polymer ?
#
loop_
_entity_poly.entity_id
_entity_poly.type
_entity_poly.pdbx_seq_one_letter_code
_entity_poly.pdbx_strand_id
1 'polypeptide(L)' 'MQRDVAPLIWEALGDLRMTTGEIASALESMFGYRCPDDLAKTMTKLKRRGLVKGQVSMEHGGWIWWADDDCRAAVGEDMR' A
#
# COMPACT_ATOMS: atom_id res chain seq x y z
N MET A 1 -18.68 -3.09 -6.66
CA MET A 1 -17.32 -2.91 -7.18
C MET A 1 -16.50 -2.20 -6.11
N GLN A 2 -15.93 -2.95 -5.17
CA GLN A 2 -14.99 -2.37 -4.23
C GLN A 2 -13.73 -2.18 -5.06
N ARG A 3 -13.41 -0.96 -5.48
CA ARG A 3 -12.21 -0.72 -6.29
C ARG A 3 -11.00 -1.15 -5.45
N ASP A 4 -10.37 -2.26 -5.83
CA ASP A 4 -9.14 -2.70 -5.19
C ASP A 4 -8.09 -1.60 -5.35
N VAL A 5 -7.75 -0.99 -4.22
CA VAL A 5 -6.73 0.08 -4.13
C VAL A 5 -5.31 -0.51 -4.17
N ALA A 6 -5.16 -1.81 -3.99
CA ALA A 6 -3.89 -2.52 -4.01
C ALA A 6 -3.03 -2.25 -5.26
N PRO A 7 -3.54 -2.38 -6.51
CA PRO A 7 -2.76 -2.05 -7.70
C PRO A 7 -2.28 -0.59 -7.73
N LEU A 8 -3.09 0.38 -7.28
CA LEU A 8 -2.67 1.78 -7.19
C LEU A 8 -1.54 1.97 -6.18
N ILE A 9 -1.62 1.25 -5.06
CA ILE A 9 -0.59 1.26 -4.02
C ILE A 9 0.71 0.64 -4.54
N TRP A 10 0.65 -0.44 -5.31
CA TRP A 10 1.82 -1.08 -5.89
C TRP A 10 2.51 -0.22 -6.94
N GLU A 11 1.72 0.47 -7.78
CA GLU A 11 2.24 1.45 -8.73
C GLU A 11 2.94 2.61 -7.99
N ALA A 12 2.33 3.11 -6.90
CA ALA A 12 2.91 4.17 -6.08
C ALA A 12 4.18 3.73 -5.34
N LEU A 13 4.23 2.48 -4.86
CA LEU A 13 5.39 1.89 -4.19
C LEU A 13 6.52 1.54 -5.17
N GLY A 14 6.18 1.06 -6.36
CA GLY A 14 7.10 0.36 -7.24
C GLY A 14 7.80 -0.79 -6.50
N ASP A 15 9.13 -0.77 -6.52
CA ASP A 15 10.00 -1.72 -5.81
C ASP A 15 10.65 -1.10 -4.56
N LEU A 16 10.17 0.08 -4.13
CA LEU A 16 10.74 0.84 -3.03
C LEU A 16 10.00 0.60 -1.71
N ARG A 17 10.72 0.86 -0.62
CA ARG A 17 10.16 0.90 0.73
C ARG A 17 9.83 2.34 1.08
N MET A 18 8.57 2.61 1.40
CA MET A 18 8.08 3.97 1.61
C MET A 18 7.30 4.10 2.92
N THR A 19 7.32 5.28 3.53
CA THR A 19 6.46 5.56 4.68
C THR A 19 5.01 5.73 4.23
N THR A 20 4.06 5.67 5.16
CA THR A 20 2.66 6.02 4.87
C THR A 20 2.53 7.42 4.24
N GLY A 21 3.35 8.40 4.67
CA GLY A 21 3.30 9.77 4.14
C GLY A 21 3.80 9.86 2.69
N GLU A 22 4.89 9.15 2.38
CA GLU A 22 5.44 9.07 1.03
C GLU A 22 4.43 8.44 0.06
N ILE A 23 3.76 7.36 0.48
CA ILE A 23 2.73 6.71 -0.34
C ILE A 23 1.53 7.65 -0.54
N ALA A 24 1.11 8.39 0.49
CA ALA A 24 0.03 9.36 0.35
C ALA A 24 0.38 10.45 -0.68
N SER A 25 1.61 10.97 -0.62
CA SER A 25 2.13 11.96 -1.56
C SER A 25 2.19 11.41 -2.98
N ALA A 26 2.70 10.18 -3.15
CA ALA A 26 2.76 9.50 -4.44
C ALA A 26 1.35 9.27 -5.02
N LEU A 27 0.39 8.81 -4.23
CA LEU A 27 -0.98 8.58 -4.67
C LEU A 27 -1.69 9.88 -5.10
N GLU A 28 -1.50 10.96 -4.32
CA GLU A 28 -2.05 12.27 -4.67
C GLU A 28 -1.41 12.80 -5.95
N SER A 29 -0.09 12.69 -6.09
CA SER A 29 0.66 13.17 -7.25
C SER A 29 0.36 12.39 -8.54
N MET A 30 0.32 11.06 -8.45
CA MET A 30 0.15 10.18 -9.62
C MET A 30 -1.31 10.05 -10.06
N PHE A 31 -2.24 9.94 -9.09
CA PHE A 31 -3.63 9.59 -9.37
C PHE A 31 -4.61 10.69 -8.99
N GLY A 32 -4.15 11.82 -8.42
CA GLY A 32 -5.03 12.82 -7.82
C GLY A 32 -5.83 12.25 -6.63
N TYR A 33 -5.40 11.09 -6.11
CA TYR A 33 -6.18 10.34 -5.13
C TYR A 33 -5.80 10.79 -3.73
N ARG A 34 -6.62 11.70 -3.19
CA ARG A 34 -6.55 12.03 -1.77
C ARG A 34 -7.30 10.96 -0.97
N CYS A 35 -6.54 10.09 -0.32
CA CYS A 35 -7.10 8.99 0.45
C CYS A 35 -8.01 9.54 1.57
N PRO A 36 -9.28 9.13 1.64
CA PRO A 36 -10.18 9.55 2.72
C PRO A 36 -9.72 8.92 4.03
N ASP A 37 -9.50 9.75 5.05
CA ASP A 37 -9.22 9.45 6.46
C ASP A 37 -8.60 8.05 6.74
N ASP A 38 -7.27 8.03 6.88
CA ASP A 38 -6.37 6.91 7.21
C ASP A 38 -5.94 5.96 6.07
N LEU A 39 -5.01 6.42 5.24
CA LEU A 39 -4.17 5.54 4.41
C LEU A 39 -3.50 4.44 5.26
N ALA A 40 -3.07 4.73 6.49
CA ALA A 40 -2.47 3.76 7.41
C ALA A 40 -3.40 2.57 7.72
N LYS A 41 -4.71 2.83 7.91
CA LYS A 41 -5.72 1.77 8.12
C LYS A 41 -5.89 0.94 6.85
N THR A 42 -5.92 1.59 5.68
CA THR A 42 -5.99 0.90 4.39
C THR A 42 -4.78 -0.01 4.19
N MET A 43 -3.56 0.49 4.42
CA MET A 43 -2.33 -0.31 4.36
C MET A 43 -2.35 -1.48 5.34
N THR A 44 -2.87 -1.28 6.55
CA THR A 44 -3.03 -2.35 7.54
C THR A 44 -4.02 -3.43 7.07
N LYS A 45 -5.13 -3.06 6.43
CA LYS A 45 -6.07 -4.01 5.82
C LYS A 45 -5.42 -4.79 4.67
N LEU A 46 -4.71 -4.09 3.78
CA LEU A 46 -3.97 -4.73 2.68
C LEU A 46 -2.91 -5.70 3.21
N LYS A 47 -2.20 -5.33 4.28
CA LYS A 47 -1.22 -6.21 4.94
C LYS A 47 -1.86 -7.48 5.48
N ARG A 48 -3.03 -7.37 6.13
CA ARG A 48 -3.78 -8.54 6.61
C ARG A 48 -4.24 -9.47 5.49
N ARG A 49 -4.45 -8.92 4.28
CA ARG A 49 -4.77 -9.70 3.07
C ARG A 49 -3.54 -10.26 2.36
N GLY A 50 -2.32 -9.99 2.84
CA GLY A 50 -1.08 -10.38 2.15
C GLY A 50 -0.74 -9.53 0.92
N LEU A 51 -1.46 -8.43 0.68
CA LEU A 51 -1.30 -7.59 -0.51
C LEU A 51 -0.18 -6.55 -0.38
N VAL A 52 0.29 -6.28 0.83
CA VAL A 52 1.46 -5.44 1.09
C VAL A 52 2.17 -5.95 2.33
N LYS A 53 3.46 -5.63 2.43
CA LYS A 53 4.25 -5.86 3.64
C LYS A 53 4.48 -4.54 4.32
N GLY A 54 4.64 -4.58 5.64
CA GLY A 54 4.90 -3.39 6.42
C GLY A 54 5.47 -3.68 7.79
N GLN A 55 6.39 -2.83 8.22
CA GLN A 55 7.04 -2.89 9.51
C GLN A 55 7.06 -1.51 10.16
N VAL A 56 7.08 -1.48 11.49
CA VAL A 56 7.33 -0.25 12.22
C VAL A 56 8.84 0.04 12.19
N SER A 57 9.19 1.26 11.81
CA SER A 57 10.56 1.76 11.79
C SER A 57 10.68 2.89 12.80
N MET A 58 11.46 2.65 13.85
CA MET A 58 11.73 3.67 14.87
C MET A 58 12.54 4.84 14.30
N GLU A 59 13.42 4.59 13.33
CA GLU A 59 14.22 5.63 12.66
C GLU A 59 13.37 6.63 11.88
N HIS A 60 12.28 6.17 11.27
CA HIS A 60 11.34 7.00 10.51
C HIS A 60 10.11 7.43 11.33
N GLY A 61 10.04 7.05 12.61
CA GLY A 61 8.92 7.38 13.49
C GLY A 61 7.55 6.88 13.00
N GLY A 62 7.51 5.76 12.27
CA GLY A 62 6.27 5.33 11.60
C GLY A 62 6.34 3.96 10.93
N TRP A 63 5.33 3.67 10.11
CA TRP A 63 5.29 2.44 9.31
C TRP A 63 5.99 2.63 7.97
N ILE A 64 6.84 1.67 7.62
CA ILE A 64 7.41 1.49 6.30
C ILE A 64 6.69 0.35 5.61
N TRP A 65 6.29 0.55 4.36
CA TRP A 65 5.53 -0.39 3.55
C TRP A 65 6.24 -0.70 2.24
N TRP A 66 6.00 -1.90 1.70
CA TRP A 66 6.50 -2.34 0.40
C TRP A 66 5.66 -3.49 -0.14
N ALA A 67 5.80 -3.79 -1.44
CA ALA A 67 5.16 -4.93 -2.08
C ALA A 67 6.20 -5.72 -2.88
N ASP A 68 6.33 -7.01 -2.56
CA ASP A 68 7.14 -7.96 -3.31
C ASP A 68 6.27 -8.72 -4.33
N ASP A 69 6.90 -9.56 -5.14
CA ASP A 69 6.23 -10.44 -6.11
C ASP A 69 5.11 -11.29 -5.48
N ASP A 70 5.34 -11.82 -4.29
CA ASP A 70 4.34 -12.55 -3.48
C ASP A 70 3.06 -11.73 -3.23
N CYS A 71 3.21 -10.44 -2.93
CA CYS A 71 2.09 -9.54 -2.73
C CYS A 71 1.29 -9.33 -4.03
N ARG A 72 2.01 -9.24 -5.17
CA ARG A 72 1.44 -9.00 -6.49
C ARG A 72 0.75 -10.26 -7.02
N ALA A 73 1.26 -11.44 -6.70
CA ALA A 73 0.66 -12.73 -7.01
C ALA A 73 -0.66 -12.98 -6.26
N ALA A 74 -0.81 -12.44 -5.05
CA ALA A 74 -1.99 -12.65 -4.21
C ALA A 74 -3.31 -12.03 -4.76
N VAL A 75 -3.26 -11.08 -5.70
CA VAL A 75 -4.47 -10.52 -6.34
C VAL A 75 -5.20 -11.53 -7.23
N GLY A 76 -4.53 -12.60 -7.67
CA GLY A 76 -5.15 -13.65 -8.47
C GLY A 76 -6.11 -14.58 -7.71
N GLU A 77 -6.01 -14.66 -6.38
CA GLU A 77 -6.70 -15.69 -5.59
C GLU A 77 -8.04 -15.21 -4.98
N ASP A 78 -8.29 -13.89 -4.90
CA ASP A 78 -9.55 -13.32 -4.36
C ASP A 78 -10.72 -13.37 -5.39
N MET A 79 -10.45 -13.79 -6.64
CA MET A 79 -11.44 -13.97 -7.71
C MET A 79 -11.87 -15.44 -7.90
N ARG A 80 -11.45 -16.38 -7.05
CA ARG A 80 -11.82 -17.80 -7.13
C ARG A 80 -12.94 -18.20 -6.18
#